data_AF-A0A3D5YEP1-F1
#
_entry.id   AF-A0A3D5YEP1-F1
#
_cell.length_a   1.000
_cell.length_b   1.000
_cell.length_c   1.000
_cell.angle_alpha   90.00
_cell.angle_beta   90.00
_cell.angle_gamma   90.00
#
_symmetry.space_group_name_H-M   'P 1'
#
loop_
_entity.id
_entity.type
_entity.pdbx_description
1 polymer ?
#
loop_
_entity_poly.entity_id
_entity_poly.type
_entity_poly.pdbx_seq_one_letter_code
_entity_poly.pdbx_strand_id
1 'polypeptide(L)' 'MEQRELDQLSKDIQTLEKRKDEIQILFNDPNCPFDDIKKLGIELSTLIKHLEIKEGRWFELIERA' A
#
# COMPACT_ATOMS: atom_id res chain seq x y z
N MET A 1 19.41 13.15 -6.71
CA MET A 1 19.08 11.72 -6.65
C MET A 1 17.87 11.51 -5.73
N GLU A 2 17.85 12.16 -4.57
CA GLU A 2 16.73 12.14 -3.62
C GLU A 2 15.39 12.60 -4.20
N GLN A 3 15.35 13.65 -5.05
CA GLN A 3 14.09 14.04 -5.71
C GLN A 3 13.48 12.90 -6.56
N ARG A 4 14.31 12.13 -7.28
CA ARG A 4 13.82 10.99 -8.07
C ARG A 4 13.33 9.86 -7.17
N GLU A 5 13.98 9.66 -6.02
CA GLU A 5 13.54 8.69 -5.01
C GLU A 5 12.18 9.09 -4.42
N LEU A 6 12.00 10.37 -4.08
CA LEU A 6 10.75 10.92 -3.56
C LEU A 6 9.59 10.80 -4.57
N ASP A 7 9.86 11.12 -5.84
CA ASP A 7 8.87 10.96 -6.93
C ASP A 7 8.47 9.49 -7.10
N GLN A 8 9.42 8.56 -7.00
CA GLN A 8 9.15 7.13 -7.10
C GLN A 8 8.36 6.62 -5.90
N LEU A 9 8.76 7.00 -4.69
CA LEU A 9 8.06 6.65 -3.45
C LEU A 9 6.60 7.14 -3.48
N SER A 10 6.37 8.36 -3.97
CA SER A 10 5.01 8.91 -4.10
C SER A 10 4.12 8.06 -5.01
N LYS A 11 4.66 7.60 -6.15
CA LYS A 11 3.92 6.73 -7.09
C LYS A 11 3.68 5.34 -6.51
N ASP A 12 4.68 4.78 -5.83
CA ASP A 12 4.57 3.48 -5.17
C ASP A 12 3.50 3.52 -4.08
N ILE A 13 3.51 4.54 -3.23
CA ILE A 13 2.52 4.75 -2.16
C ILE A 13 1.12 4.84 -2.76
N GLN A 14 0.91 5.65 -3.81
CA GLN A 14 -0.39 5.74 -4.49
C GLN A 14 -0.86 4.39 -5.05
N THR A 15 0.05 3.59 -5.60
CA THR A 15 -0.28 2.27 -6.15
C THR A 15 -0.68 1.29 -5.03
N LEU A 16 0.04 1.32 -3.91
CA LEU A 16 -0.23 0.47 -2.75
C LEU A 16 -1.54 0.86 -2.06
N GLU A 17 -1.83 2.15 -1.90
CA GLU A 17 -3.10 2.64 -1.37
C GLU A 17 -4.27 2.23 -2.26
N LYS A 18 -4.15 2.40 -3.58
CA LYS A 18 -5.18 1.95 -4.53
C LYS A 18 -5.45 0.45 -4.38
N ARG A 19 -4.40 -0.37 -4.27
CA ARG A 19 -4.56 -1.82 -4.11
C ARG A 19 -5.22 -2.18 -2.77
N LYS A 20 -4.86 -1.47 -1.69
CA LYS A 20 -5.49 -1.62 -0.38
C LYS A 20 -6.99 -1.32 -0.45
N ASP A 21 -7.39 -0.24 -1.13
CA ASP A 21 -8.80 0.11 -1.32
C ASP A 21 -9.55 -0.96 -2.13
N GLU A 22 -8.95 -1.46 -3.21
CA GLU A 22 -9.52 -2.58 -4.00
C GLU A 22 -9.77 -3.81 -3.13
N ILE A 23 -8.83 -4.18 -2.27
CA ILE A 23 -8.96 -5.32 -1.36
C ILE A 23 -10.07 -5.07 -0.32
N GLN A 24 -10.17 -3.85 0.22
CA GLN A 24 -11.24 -3.49 1.15
C GLN A 24 -12.63 -3.58 0.49
N ILE A 25 -12.75 -3.19 -0.78
CA ILE A 25 -13.99 -3.37 -1.55
C ILE A 25 -14.31 -4.86 -1.71
N LEU A 26 -13.33 -5.69 -2.05
CA LEU A 26 -13.50 -7.14 -2.20
C LEU A 26 -13.92 -7.81 -0.89
N PHE A 27 -13.43 -7.34 0.26
CA PHE A 27 -13.86 -7.85 1.57
C PHE A 27 -15.32 -7.55 1.90
N ASN A 28 -15.87 -6.48 1.33
CA ASN A 28 -17.28 -6.11 1.50
C ASN A 28 -18.19 -6.82 0.49
N ASP A 29 -17.64 -7.56 -0.48
CA ASP A 29 -18.43 -8.35 -1.43
C ASP A 29 -18.95 -9.64 -0.76
N PRO A 30 -20.28 -9.79 -0.58
CA PRO A 30 -20.87 -10.98 0.03
C PRO A 30 -20.67 -12.26 -0.80
N ASN A 31 -20.21 -12.15 -2.04
CA ASN A 31 -19.91 -13.28 -2.92
C ASN A 31 -18.41 -13.64 -2.95
N CYS A 32 -17.57 -12.97 -2.16
CA CYS A 32 -16.14 -13.26 -2.12
C CYS A 32 -15.89 -14.69 -1.60
N PRO A 33 -15.20 -15.56 -2.36
CA PRO A 33 -14.89 -16.91 -1.90
C PRO A 33 -14.02 -16.91 -0.64
N PHE A 34 -14.27 -17.84 0.29
CA PHE A 34 -13.53 -17.92 1.56
C PHE A 34 -12.01 -18.08 1.39
N ASP A 35 -11.57 -18.84 0.38
CA ASP A 35 -10.14 -18.98 0.05
C ASP A 35 -9.52 -17.66 -0.42
N ASP A 36 -10.31 -16.80 -1.06
CA ASP A 36 -9.86 -15.48 -1.51
C ASP A 36 -9.83 -14.49 -0.35
N ILE A 37 -10.79 -14.55 0.59
CA ILE A 37 -10.76 -13.77 1.84
C ILE A 37 -9.42 -13.97 2.59
N LYS A 38 -8.96 -15.22 2.72
CA LYS A 38 -7.68 -15.52 3.39
C LYS A 38 -6.48 -14.93 2.65
N LYS A 39 -6.43 -15.07 1.32
CA LYS A 39 -5.34 -14.51 0.49
C LYS A 39 -5.34 -12.99 0.55
N LEU A 40 -6.51 -12.37 0.40
CA LEU A 40 -6.70 -10.93 0.49
C LEU A 40 -6.28 -10.39 1.86
N GLY A 41 -6.48 -11.15 2.95
CA GLY A 41 -6.06 -10.74 4.30
C GLY A 41 -4.55 -10.71 4.46
N ILE A 42 -3.87 -11.72 3.92
CA ILE A 42 -2.41 -11.79 3.89
C ILE A 42 -1.84 -10.66 3.01
N GLU A 43 -2.46 -10.44 1.84
CA GLU A 43 -2.07 -9.38 0.92
C GLU A 43 -2.25 -7.99 1.56
N LEU A 44 -3.42 -7.70 2.14
CA LEU A 44 -3.70 -6.44 2.83
C LEU A 44 -2.71 -6.18 3.97
N SER A 45 -2.41 -7.19 4.78
CA SER A 45 -1.42 -7.09 5.86
C SER A 45 -0.02 -6.77 5.33
N THR A 46 0.33 -7.29 4.16
CA THR A 46 1.62 -7.03 3.50
C THR A 46 1.67 -5.63 2.91
N LEU A 47 0.59 -5.19 2.26
CA LEU A 47 0.46 -3.85 1.71
C LEU A 47 0.59 -2.77 2.79
N ILE A 48 -0.08 -2.95 3.93
CA ILE A 48 0.00 -2.01 5.06
C ILE A 48 1.45 -1.86 5.55
N LYS A 49 2.16 -2.98 5.74
CA LYS A 49 3.58 -2.94 6.14
C LYS A 49 4.46 -2.24 5.10
N HIS A 50 4.21 -2.47 3.81
CA HIS A 50 4.96 -1.82 2.74
C HIS A 50 4.67 -0.32 2.65
N LEU A 51 3.42 0.09 2.90
CA LEU A 51 3.02 1.49 2.99
C LEU A 51 3.77 2.18 4.13
N GLU A 52 3.71 1.66 5.35
CA GLU A 52 4.39 2.24 6.52
C GLU A 52 5.89 2.46 6.28
N ILE A 53 6.59 1.48 5.69
CA ILE A 53 8.02 1.59 5.37
C ILE A 53 8.28 2.70 4.33
N LYS A 54 7.47 2.74 3.27
CA LYS A 54 7.65 3.71 2.18
C LYS A 54 7.27 5.12 2.62
N GLU A 55 6.20 5.28 3.38
CA GLU A 55 5.77 6.55 3.96
C GLU A 55 6.81 7.07 4.95
N GLY A 56 7.37 6.21 5.80
CA GLY A 56 8.47 6.58 6.69
C GLY A 56 9.68 7.12 5.91
N ARG A 57 10.11 6.42 4.85
CA ARG A 57 11.20 6.89 4.00
C ARG A 57 10.87 8.19 3.27
N TRP A 58 9.65 8.32 2.75
CA TRP A 58 9.19 9.53 2.07
C TRP A 58 9.18 10.73 3.02
N PHE A 59 8.71 10.52 4.25
CA PHE A 59 8.73 11.53 5.31
C PHE A 59 10.16 11.97 5.65
N GLU A 60 11.08 11.02 5.84
CA GLU A 60 12.51 11.31 6.07
C GLU A 60 13.12 12.17 4.94
N LEU A 61 12.76 11.90 3.69
CA LEU A 61 13.28 12.65 2.54
C LEU A 61 12.72 14.08 2.51
N ILE A 62 11.47 14.29 2.93
CA ILE A 62 10.86 15.62 2.99
C ILE A 62 11.40 16.45 4.14
N GLU A 63 11.62 15.86 5.32
CA GLU A 63 12.21 16.59 6.44
C GLU A 63 13.64 17.09 6.17
N ARG A 64 14.33 16.47 5.22
CA ARG A 64 15.71 16.83 4.82
C ARG A 64 15.78 17.79 3.63
N ALA A 65 14.66 18.00 2.93
CA ALA A 65 14.57 18.87 1.76
C ALA A 65 14.37 20.33 2.14
#